data_AF-A0A5D2L9T9-F1
#
_entry.id   AF-A0A5D2L9T9-F1
#
_cell.length_a   1.000
_cell.length_b   1.000
_cell.length_c   1.000
_cell.angle_alpha   90.00
_cell.angle_beta   90.00
_cell.angle_gamma   90.00
#
_symmetry.space_group_name_H-M   'P 1'
#
loop_
_entity.id
_entity.type
_entity.pdbx_description
1 polymer ?
#
loop_
_entity_poly.entity_id
_entity_poly.type
_entity_poly.pdbx_seq_one_letter_code
_entity_poly.pdbx_strand_id
1 'polypeptide(L)'
;MKYIERGHKIDENVAREIINHRSLRHPNIIRFKEVVLMPTHLAIVIEYAGGGELFDRICSARRFSEDEARYFFQQLISGVNYCHSMVLR
;
A
#
# COMPACT_ATOMS: atom_id res chain seq x y z
N MET A 1 -8.88 -6.53 -1.11
CA MET A 1 -9.99 -5.59 -1.35
C MET A 1 -10.38 -4.98 -0.01
N LYS A 2 -10.50 -3.66 0.08
CA LYS A 2 -10.89 -2.94 1.31
C LYS A 2 -12.30 -2.39 1.13
N TYR A 3 -13.15 -2.53 2.13
CA TYR A 3 -14.52 -2.01 2.12
C TYR A 3 -14.66 -0.88 3.12
N ILE A 4 -15.33 0.20 2.71
CA ILE A 4 -15.65 1.34 3.55
C ILE A 4 -17.16 1.54 3.48
N GLU A 5 -17.84 1.53 4.62
CA GLU A 5 -19.29 1.76 4.68
C GLU A 5 -19.63 3.16 4.15
N ARG A 6 -20.73 3.28 3.41
CA ARG A 6 -21.18 4.57 2.88
C ARG A 6 -21.66 5.50 4.00
N GLY A 7 -21.65 6.80 3.70
CA GLY A 7 -22.04 7.85 4.64
C GLY A 7 -20.81 8.52 5.26
N HIS A 8 -20.89 8.87 6.55
CA HIS A 8 -19.88 9.70 7.22
C HIS A 8 -18.47 9.11 7.28
N LYS A 9 -18.30 7.81 7.03
CA LYS A 9 -16.97 7.17 6.96
C LYS A 9 -16.21 7.46 5.67
N ILE A 10 -16.89 7.96 4.63
CA ILE A 10 -16.24 8.45 3.40
C ILE A 10 -16.10 9.96 3.54
N ASP A 11 -15.04 10.36 4.23
CA ASP A 11 -14.67 11.76 4.43
C ASP A 11 -13.64 12.23 3.39
N GLU A 12 -13.22 13.48 3.51
CA GLU A 12 -12.21 14.07 2.63
C GLU A 12 -10.84 13.36 2.73
N ASN A 13 -10.53 12.75 3.87
CA ASN A 13 -9.27 12.00 4.04
C ASN A 13 -9.31 10.72 3.23
N VAL A 14 -10.43 9.98 3.25
CA VAL A 14 -10.61 8.78 2.42
C VAL A 14 -10.52 9.14 0.93
N ALA A 15 -11.16 10.24 0.50
CA ALA A 15 -11.07 10.69 -0.88
C ALA A 15 -9.62 11.02 -1.29
N ARG A 16 -8.89 11.73 -0.42
CA ARG A 16 -7.48 12.08 -0.64
C ARG A 16 -6.58 10.85 -0.70
N GLU A 17 -6.78 9.88 0.18
CA GLU A 17 -6.05 8.61 0.17
C GLU A 17 -6.27 7.82 -1.13
N ILE A 18 -7.51 7.75 -1.64
CA ILE A 18 -7.82 7.07 -2.90
C ILE A 18 -7.11 7.75 -4.07
N ILE A 19 -7.16 9.09 -4.14
CA ILE A 19 -6.52 9.87 -5.20
C ILE A 19 -5.01 9.68 -5.16
N ASN A 20 -4.40 9.79 -3.97
CA ASN A 20 -2.98 9.60 -3.77
C ASN A 20 -2.55 8.17 -4.14
N HIS A 21 -3.25 7.15 -3.66
CA HIS A 21 -2.89 5.76 -3.96
C HIS A 21 -3.02 5.45 -5.45
N ARG A 22 -4.02 6.02 -6.14
CA ARG A 22 -4.19 5.87 -7.59
C ARG A 22 -3.04 6.47 -8.41
N SER A 23 -2.40 7.53 -7.91
CA SER A 23 -1.29 8.18 -8.61
C SER A 23 0.03 7.42 -8.47
N LEU A 24 0.18 6.59 -7.44
CA LEU A 24 1.40 5.84 -7.17
C LEU A 24 1.59 4.68 -8.16
N ARG A 25 2.73 4.71 -8.88
CA ARG A 25 3.12 3.70 -9.86
C ARG A 25 4.58 3.27 -9.64
N HIS A 26 4.80 2.34 -8.72
CA HIS A 26 6.13 1.85 -8.37
C HIS A 26 6.08 0.36 -7.97
N PRO A 27 7.08 -0.47 -8.32
CA PRO A 27 7.06 -1.91 -8.05
C PRO A 27 7.03 -2.28 -6.56
N ASN A 28 7.55 -1.42 -5.68
CA ASN A 28 7.51 -1.62 -4.22
C ASN A 28 6.34 -0.90 -3.52
N ILE A 29 5.28 -0.57 -4.27
CA ILE A 29 4.04 -0.01 -3.72
C ILE A 29 2.88 -0.81 -4.31
N ILE A 30 1.99 -1.29 -3.45
CA ILE A 30 0.79 -2.03 -3.86
C ILE A 30 0.01 -1.22 -4.90
N ARG A 31 -0.22 -1.80 -6.07
CA ARG A 31 -0.89 -1.09 -7.16
C ARG A 31 -2.37 -0.91 -6.88
N PHE A 32 -2.83 0.33 -6.89
CA PHE A 32 -4.25 0.65 -6.98
C PHE A 32 -4.81 0.20 -8.35
N LYS A 33 -5.96 -0.48 -8.33
CA LYS A 33 -6.66 -0.94 -9.55
C LYS A 33 -7.86 -0.06 -9.84
N GLU A 34 -8.85 -0.07 -8.97
CA GLU A 34 -10.11 0.64 -9.16
C GLU A 34 -10.89 0.83 -7.85
N VAL A 35 -11.96 1.62 -7.93
CA VAL A 35 -12.95 1.79 -6.87
C VAL A 35 -14.32 1.44 -7.42
N VAL A 36 -15.04 0.60 -6.70
CA VAL A 36 -16.39 0.13 -7.06
C VAL A 36 -17.37 0.67 -6.03
N LEU A 37 -18.39 1.38 -6.52
CA LEU A 37 -19.51 1.80 -5.67
C LEU A 37 -20.51 0.66 -5.54
N MET A 38 -20.79 0.25 -4.30
CA MET A 38 -21.78 -0.77 -3.98
C MET A 38 -22.96 -0.14 -3.21
N PRO A 39 -24.09 -0.86 -3.04
CA PRO A 39 -25.24 -0.31 -2.32
C PRO A 39 -24.90 0.20 -0.91
N THR A 40 -24.11 -0.56 -0.15
CA THR A 40 -23.77 -0.28 1.25
C THR A 40 -22.33 0.17 1.47
N HIS A 41 -21.42 -0.08 0.53
CA HIS A 41 -19.99 0.17 0.69
C HIS A 41 -19.36 0.81 -0.53
N LEU A 42 -18.22 1.46 -0.32
CA LEU A 42 -17.21 1.73 -1.33
C LEU A 42 -16.16 0.62 -1.25
N ALA A 43 -15.92 -0.07 -2.34
CA ALA A 43 -14.89 -1.10 -2.39
C ALA A 43 -13.66 -0.60 -3.14
N ILE A 44 -12.50 -0.71 -2.49
CA ILE A 44 -11.20 -0.33 -3.03
C ILE A 44 -10.47 -1.60 -3.46
N VAL A 45 -10.23 -1.71 -4.76
CA VAL A 45 -9.54 -2.84 -5.38
C VAL A 45 -8.07 -2.49 -5.57
N ILE A 46 -7.21 -3.34 -5.02
CA ILE A 46 -5.75 -3.18 -5.00
C ILE A 46 -5.09 -4.51 -5.34
N GLU A 47 -3.84 -4.45 -5.78
CA GLU A 47 -2.98 -5.61 -5.94
C GLU A 47 -2.86 -6.44 -4.64
N TYR A 48 -2.83 -7.75 -4.80
CA TYR A 48 -2.70 -8.70 -3.70
C TYR A 48 -1.25 -9.18 -3.59
N ALA A 49 -0.65 -9.00 -2.42
CA ALA A 49 0.64 -9.56 -2.06
C ALA A 49 0.43 -10.83 -1.22
N GLY A 50 0.49 -12.00 -1.87
CA GLY A 50 0.25 -13.30 -1.21
C GLY A 50 1.41 -13.83 -0.35
N GLY A 51 2.51 -13.09 -0.24
CA GLY A 51 3.71 -13.51 0.49
C GLY A 51 3.67 -13.32 2.01
N GLY A 52 2.56 -12.83 2.56
CA GLY A 52 2.43 -12.49 3.99
C GLY A 52 3.15 -11.19 4.37
N GLU A 53 3.29 -10.94 5.67
CA GLU A 53 3.93 -9.73 6.18
C GLU A 53 5.44 -9.90 6.35
N LEU A 54 6.19 -8.82 6.11
CA LEU A 54 7.65 -8.82 6.33
C LEU A 54 7.99 -9.10 7.80
N PHE A 55 7.17 -8.60 8.73
CA PHE A 55 7.36 -8.80 10.16
C PHE A 55 7.29 -10.29 10.52
N ASP A 56 6.30 -11.03 10.03
CA ASP A 56 6.18 -12.47 10.25
C ASP A 56 7.39 -13.23 9.71
N ARG A 57 7.91 -12.80 8.55
CA ARG A 57 9.12 -13.36 7.96
C ARG A 57 10.37 -13.10 8.84
N ILE A 58 10.48 -11.92 9.45
CA ILE A 58 11.56 -11.61 10.41
C ILE A 58 11.42 -12.46 11.67
N CYS A 59 10.22 -12.55 12.25
CA CYS A 59 9.96 -13.32 13.46
C CYS A 59 10.25 -14.81 13.27
N SER A 60 9.82 -15.40 12.15
CA SER A 60 10.11 -16.80 11.83
C SER A 60 11.60 -17.08 11.61
N ALA A 61 12.35 -16.13 11.02
CA ALA A 61 13.80 -16.22 10.88
C ALA A 61 14.58 -15.85 12.16
N ARG A 62 13.90 -15.34 13.20
CA ARG A 62 14.45 -14.61 14.38
C ARG A 62 15.14 -13.29 14.03
N ARG A 63 16.00 -13.28 13.02
CA ARG A 63 16.67 -12.11 12.46
C ARG A 63 17.10 -12.42 11.03
N PHE A 64 17.23 -11.38 10.22
CA PHE A 64 17.84 -11.50 8.89
C PHE A 64 19.36 -11.42 8.98
N SER A 65 20.02 -12.04 8.00
CA SER A 65 21.40 -11.68 7.65
C SER A 65 21.47 -10.24 7.16
N GLU A 66 22.66 -9.65 7.14
CA GLU A 66 22.85 -8.29 6.60
C GLU A 66 22.43 -8.21 5.12
N ASP A 67 22.70 -9.27 4.35
CA ASP A 67 22.35 -9.32 2.93
C ASP A 67 20.84 -9.35 2.70
N GLU A 68 20.10 -10.17 3.47
CA GLU A 68 18.64 -10.21 3.41
C GLU A 68 18.02 -8.88 3.88
N ALA A 69 18.55 -8.32 4.97
CA ALA A 69 18.10 -7.03 5.47
C ALA A 69 18.32 -5.94 4.41
N ARG A 70 19.50 -5.90 3.79
CA ARG A 70 19.84 -4.96 2.71
C ARG A 70 18.91 -5.11 1.51
N TYR A 71 18.58 -6.35 1.12
CA TYR A 71 17.67 -6.62 0.01
C TYR A 71 16.27 -6.02 0.23
N PHE A 72 15.67 -6.20 1.40
CA PHE A 72 14.36 -5.59 1.71
C PHE A 72 14.48 -4.08 1.94
N PHE A 73 15.56 -3.62 2.56
CA PHE A 73 15.78 -2.22 2.83
C PHE A 73 15.92 -1.40 1.53
N GLN A 74 16.62 -1.91 0.52
CA GLN A 74 16.71 -1.28 -0.79
C GLN A 74 15.32 -1.09 -1.43
N GLN A 75 14.45 -2.11 -1.33
CA GLN A 75 13.09 -2.03 -1.84
C GLN A 75 12.23 -1.00 -1.08
N LEU A 76 12.35 -0.99 0.25
CA LEU A 76 11.67 -0.01 1.10
C LEU A 76 12.09 1.42 0.72
N ILE A 77 13.40 1.68 0.66
CA ILE A 77 13.93 3.00 0.32
C ILE A 77 13.55 3.39 -1.11
N SER A 78 13.55 2.47 -2.08
CA SER A 78 13.06 2.75 -3.43
C SER A 78 11.60 3.23 -3.41
N GLY A 79 10.73 2.53 -2.69
CA GLY A 79 9.31 2.91 -2.56
C GLY A 79 9.12 4.25 -1.85
N VAL A 80 9.81 4.48 -0.74
CA VAL A 80 9.73 5.74 0.03
C VAL A 80 10.27 6.92 -0.78
N ASN A 81 11.42 6.75 -1.46
CA ASN A 81 11.98 7.78 -2.33
C ASN A 81 11.01 8.15 -3.46
N TYR A 82 10.35 7.16 -4.07
CA TYR A 82 9.31 7.40 -5.06
C TYR A 82 8.14 8.18 -4.44
N CYS A 83 7.62 7.79 -3.27
CA CYS A 83 6.56 8.53 -2.58
C CYS A 83 6.94 10.00 -2.34
N HIS A 84 8.16 10.28 -1.87
CA HIS A 84 8.63 11.65 -1.66
C HIS A 84 8.67 12.46 -2.95
N SER A 85 9.04 11.84 -4.09
CA SER A 85 9.01 12.51 -5.39
C SER A 85 7.61 12.88 -5.89
N MET A 86 6.57 12.21 -5.37
CA MET A 86 5.17 12.44 -5.72
C MET A 86 4.49 13.50 -4.83
N VAL A 87 5.04 13.78 -3.63
CA VAL A 87 4.52 14.82 -2.71
C VAL A 87 4.90 16.24 -3.18
N LEU A 88 5.93 16.39 -4.01
CA LEU A 88 6.42 17.66 -4.53
C LEU A 88 5.75 18.11 -5.86
N ARG A 89 4.54 17.62 -6.16
CA ARG A 89 3.72 18.04 -7.31
C ARG A 89 2.28 18.27 -6.89
#